data_AF-A0A9D2S9B6-F1
#
_entry.id   AF-A0A9D2S9B6-F1
#
_cell.length_a   1.000
_cell.length_b   1.000
_cell.length_c   1.000
_cell.angle_alpha   90.00
_cell.angle_beta   90.00
_cell.angle_gamma   90.00
#
_symmetry.space_group_name_H-M   'P 1'
#
loop_
_entity.id
_entity.type
_entity.pdbx_description
1 polymer ?
#
loop_
_entity_poly.entity_id
_entity_poly.type
_entity_poly.pdbx_seq_one_letter_code
_entity_poly.pdbx_strand_id
1 'polypeptide(L)'
;IALPMAFSMTGGQLTPTVVAVFAAVAGGGVFGDHCSPLSDTTILSSMGSAADHLDHVKTQLPYALTCGALAAVAYLILGFAVA
;
A
#
# COMPACT_ATOMS: atom_id res chain seq x y z
N ILE A 1 3.91 7.84 -10.74
CA ILE A 1 3.05 8.43 -11.82
C ILE A 1 1.81 9.14 -11.29
N ALA A 2 1.08 8.58 -10.31
CA ALA A 2 -0.16 9.18 -9.81
C ALA A 2 0.05 10.51 -9.07
N LEU A 3 1.13 10.63 -8.28
CA LEU A 3 1.43 11.86 -7.53
C LEU A 3 1.66 13.10 -8.42
N PRO A 4 2.59 13.06 -9.42
CA PRO A 4 2.78 14.20 -10.31
C PRO A 4 1.50 14.59 -11.07
N MET A 5 0.70 13.59 -11.47
CA MET A 5 -0.60 13.83 -12.12
C MET A 5 -1.56 14.58 -11.21
N ALA A 6 -1.69 14.17 -9.94
CA ALA A 6 -2.52 14.86 -8.97
C ALA A 6 -2.08 16.31 -8.75
N PHE A 7 -0.76 16.56 -8.65
CA PHE A 7 -0.21 17.92 -8.54
C PHE A 7 -0.51 18.78 -9.78
N SER A 8 -0.42 18.22 -10.99
CA SER A 8 -0.76 18.95 -12.21
C SER A 8 -2.25 19.29 -12.29
N MET A 9 -3.13 18.41 -11.80
CA MET A 9 -4.58 18.63 -11.78
C MET A 9 -5.02 19.70 -10.79
N THR A 10 -4.26 19.91 -9.71
CA THR A 10 -4.60 20.85 -8.63
C THR A 10 -3.85 22.19 -8.74
N GLY A 11 -3.25 22.48 -9.89
CA GLY A 11 -2.49 23.72 -10.12
C GLY A 11 -1.23 23.83 -9.27
N GLY A 12 -0.64 22.70 -8.86
CA GLY A 12 0.55 22.65 -8.03
C GLY A 12 0.30 22.87 -6.53
N GLN A 13 -0.96 22.92 -6.09
CA GLN A 13 -1.30 23.11 -4.68
C GLN A 13 -1.51 21.79 -3.94
N LEU A 14 -1.14 21.80 -2.65
CA LEU A 14 -1.39 20.70 -1.71
C LEU A 14 -2.86 20.69 -1.27
N THR A 15 -3.72 20.13 -2.12
CA THR A 15 -5.14 19.93 -1.80
C THR A 15 -5.37 18.57 -1.11
N PRO A 16 -6.52 18.36 -0.45
CA PRO A 16 -6.90 17.06 0.10
C PRO A 16 -6.79 15.91 -0.91
N THR A 17 -7.06 16.16 -2.19
CA THR A 17 -6.89 15.18 -3.28
C THR A 17 -5.44 14.73 -3.44
N VAL A 18 -4.47 15.64 -3.39
CA VAL A 18 -3.03 15.29 -3.49
C VAL A 18 -2.59 14.46 -2.30
N VAL A 19 -3.06 14.81 -1.09
CA VAL A 19 -2.78 14.07 0.14
C VAL A 19 -3.38 12.67 0.09
N ALA A 20 -4.61 12.53 -0.39
CA ALA A 20 -5.27 11.24 -0.55
C ALA A 20 -4.54 10.35 -1.58
N VAL A 21 -4.10 10.92 -2.70
CA VAL A 21 -3.30 10.20 -3.71
C VAL A 21 -1.95 9.77 -3.14
N PHE A 22 -1.30 10.62 -2.34
CA PHE A 22 -0.05 10.25 -1.68
C PHE A 22 -0.25 9.09 -0.70
N ALA A 23 -1.28 9.17 0.15
CA ALA A 23 -1.61 8.11 1.09
C ALA A 23 -1.89 6.77 0.37
N ALA A 24 -2.66 6.81 -0.72
CA ALA A 24 -2.98 5.62 -1.52
C ALA A 24 -1.73 4.98 -2.14
N VAL A 25 -0.83 5.79 -2.73
CA VAL A 25 0.40 5.29 -3.36
C VAL A 25 1.39 4.77 -2.32
N ALA A 26 1.59 5.50 -1.21
CA ALA A 26 2.47 5.08 -0.13
C ALA A 26 1.97 3.80 0.53
N GLY A 27 0.68 3.73 0.84
CA GLY A 27 0.04 2.54 1.41
C GLY A 27 0.10 1.33 0.48
N GLY A 28 -0.12 1.52 -0.83
CA GLY A 28 0.03 0.47 -1.83
C GLY A 28 1.46 -0.04 -1.96
N GLY A 29 2.46 0.85 -1.83
CA GLY A 29 3.88 0.48 -1.78
C GLY A 29 4.21 -0.41 -0.57
N VAL A 30 3.74 -0.03 0.62
CA VAL A 30 3.93 -0.83 1.85
C VAL A 30 3.25 -2.20 1.74
N PHE A 31 2.03 -2.24 1.21
CA PHE A 31 1.35 -3.50 0.96
C PHE A 31 2.13 -4.41 0.00
N GLY A 32 2.67 -3.84 -1.09
CA GLY A 32 3.48 -4.58 -2.06
C GLY A 32 4.78 -5.12 -1.47
N ASP A 33 5.45 -4.31 -0.64
CA ASP A 33 6.64 -4.72 0.11
C ASP A 33 6.36 -5.93 1.01
N HIS A 34 5.29 -5.85 1.79
CA HIS A 34 4.89 -6.91 2.74
C HIS A 34 4.45 -8.21 2.05
N CYS A 35 3.80 -8.13 0.89
CA CYS A 35 3.38 -9.31 0.15
C CYS A 35 4.50 -9.93 -0.70
N SER A 36 5.62 -9.22 -0.88
CA SER A 36 6.71 -9.67 -1.74
C SER A 36 7.61 -10.67 -0.99
N PRO A 37 7.78 -11.91 -1.50
CA PRO A 37 8.75 -12.87 -0.96
C PRO A 37 10.21 -12.48 -1.29
N LEU A 38 10.42 -11.39 -2.03
CA LEU A 38 11.76 -10.89 -2.36
C LEU A 38 12.10 -9.61 -1.59
N SER A 39 11.18 -9.09 -0.77
CA SER A 39 11.51 -7.90 0.02
C SER A 39 12.45 -8.24 1.18
N ASP A 40 13.44 -7.38 1.40
CA ASP A 40 14.36 -7.43 2.54
C ASP A 40 13.59 -7.49 3.87
N THR A 41 12.46 -6.77 3.99
CA THR A 41 11.63 -6.76 5.21
C THR A 41 10.99 -8.13 5.46
N THR A 42 10.47 -8.77 4.41
CA THR A 42 9.87 -10.12 4.48
C THR A 42 10.93 -11.18 4.80
N ILE A 43 12.12 -11.07 4.22
CA ILE A 43 13.25 -11.98 4.50
C ILE A 43 13.65 -11.85 5.97
N LEU A 44 13.91 -10.62 6.45
CA LEU A 44 14.31 -10.37 7.84
C LEU A 44 13.23 -10.77 8.84
N SER A 45 11.94 -10.55 8.53
CA SER A 45 10.82 -10.96 9.39
C SER A 45 10.67 -12.48 9.49
N SER A 46 10.84 -13.20 8.37
CA SER A 46 10.82 -14.66 8.36
C SER A 46 11.97 -15.27 9.18
N MET A 47 13.18 -14.72 9.06
CA MET A 47 14.33 -15.11 9.87
C MET A 47 14.10 -14.85 11.36
N GLY A 48 13.57 -13.67 11.72
CA GLY A 48 13.28 -13.30 13.10
C GLY A 48 12.20 -14.16 13.77
N SER A 49 11.30 -14.74 12.98
CA SER A 49 10.25 -15.66 13.44
C SER A 49 10.66 -17.13 13.40
N ALA A 50 11.90 -17.45 12.96
CA ALA A 50 12.40 -18.81 12.74
C ALA A 50 11.48 -19.67 11.86
N ALA A 51 10.71 -19.02 10.98
CA ALA A 51 9.79 -19.67 10.06
C ALA A 51 10.49 -19.92 8.71
N ASP A 52 10.09 -20.96 8.00
CA ASP A 52 10.44 -21.09 6.59
C ASP A 52 9.89 -19.88 5.83
N HIS A 53 10.72 -19.27 4.99
CA HIS A 53 10.42 -18.01 4.35
C HIS A 53 9.14 -18.07 3.48
N LEU A 54 8.97 -19.15 2.72
CA LEU A 54 7.80 -19.29 1.85
C LEU A 54 6.53 -19.59 2.66
N ASP A 55 6.65 -20.32 3.77
CA ASP A 55 5.50 -20.59 4.63
C ASP A 55 5.08 -19.35 5.44
N HIS A 56 6.05 -18.52 5.85
CA HIS A 56 5.79 -17.21 6.44
C HIS A 56 5.01 -16.30 5.48
N VAL A 57 5.42 -16.21 4.21
CA VAL A 57 4.72 -15.40 3.20
C VAL A 57 3.31 -15.93 2.95
N LYS A 58 3.16 -17.26 2.76
CA LYS A 58 1.85 -17.88 2.48
C LYS A 58 0.83 -17.67 3.58
N THR A 59 1.27 -17.73 4.84
CA THR A 59 0.38 -17.53 5.99
C THR A 59 -0.01 -16.06 6.16
N GLN A 60 0.83 -15.11 5.76
CA GLN A 60 0.57 -13.68 5.86
C GLN A 60 -0.24 -13.11 4.69
N LEU A 61 -0.07 -13.64 3.48
CA LEU A 61 -0.76 -13.20 2.28
C LEU A 61 -2.29 -13.07 2.44
N PRO A 62 -3.03 -14.02 3.05
CA PRO A 62 -4.47 -13.84 3.23
C PRO A 62 -4.81 -12.62 4.10
N TYR A 63 -4.06 -12.37 5.18
CA TYR A 63 -4.25 -11.19 6.02
C TYR A 63 -3.92 -9.91 5.26
N ALA A 64 -2.78 -9.89 4.58
CA ALA A 64 -2.37 -8.74 3.77
C ALA A 64 -3.42 -8.40 2.70
N LEU A 65 -3.96 -9.41 2.00
CA LEU A 65 -5.00 -9.22 1.00
C LEU A 65 -6.30 -8.67 1.59
N THR A 66 -6.73 -9.14 2.77
CA THR A 66 -7.93 -8.58 3.43
C THR A 66 -7.75 -7.10 3.77
N CYS A 67 -6.62 -6.72 4.37
CA CYS A 67 -6.30 -5.34 4.68
C CYS A 67 -6.15 -4.49 3.42
N GLY A 68 -5.48 -5.01 2.39
CA GLY A 68 -5.29 -4.35 1.10
C GLY A 68 -6.62 -4.07 0.39
N ALA A 69 -7.54 -5.03 0.41
CA ALA A 69 -8.88 -4.86 -0.15
C ALA A 69 -9.68 -3.79 0.60
N LEU A 70 -9.67 -3.80 1.94
CA LEU A 70 -10.34 -2.78 2.75
C LEU A 70 -9.75 -1.39 2.50
N ALA A 71 -8.43 -1.28 2.43
CA ALA A 71 -7.75 -0.02 2.13
C ALA A 71 -8.10 0.48 0.71
N ALA A 72 -8.12 -0.40 -0.29
CA ALA A 72 -8.51 -0.04 -1.65
C ALA A 72 -9.93 0.53 -1.71
N VAL A 73 -10.89 -0.12 -1.03
CA VAL A 73 -12.27 0.38 -0.93
C VAL A 73 -12.32 1.74 -0.24
N ALA A 74 -11.59 1.91 0.88
CA ALA A 74 -11.55 3.19 1.60
C ALA A 74 -10.97 4.32 0.74
N TYR A 75 -9.88 4.07 0.01
CA TYR A 75 -9.30 5.06 -0.91
C TYR A 75 -10.21 5.39 -2.08
N LEU A 76 -10.96 4.43 -2.62
CA LEU A 76 -11.96 4.69 -3.65
C LEU A 76 -13.08 5.59 -3.11
N ILE A 77 -13.62 5.28 -1.93
CA ILE A 77 -14.66 6.10 -1.29
C ILE A 77 -14.15 7.53 -1.05
N LEU A 78 -12.94 7.67 -0.51
CA LEU A 78 -12.31 8.99 -0.32
C LEU A 78 -12.13 9.72 -1.64
N GLY A 79 -11.73 9.01 -2.70
CA GLY A 79 -11.63 9.55 -4.05
C GLY A 79 -12.96 10.15 -4.53
N PHE A 80 -14.07 9.43 -4.39
CA PHE A 80 -15.39 9.94 -4.81
C PHE A 80 -16.00 10.99 -3.88
N ALA A 81 -15.60 11.02 -2.62
CA ALA A 81 -16.13 11.98 -1.64
C ALA A 81 -15.38 13.31 -1.60
N VAL A 82 -14.08 13.29 -1.95
CA VAL A 82 -13.17 14.45 -1.87
C VAL A 82 -12.84 15.05 -3.24
N ALA A 83 -12.95 14.27 -4.33
CA ALA A 83 -12.85 14.80 -5.70
C ALA A 83 -14.13 15.53 -6.11
#